data_AF-A0A7Y0D5G6-F1
#
_entry.id   AF-A0A7Y0D5G6-F1
#
_cell.length_a   1.000
_cell.length_b   1.000
_cell.length_c   1.000
_cell.angle_alpha   90.00
_cell.angle_beta   90.00
_cell.angle_gamma   90.00
#
_symmetry.space_group_name_H-M   'P 1'
#
loop_
_entity.id
_entity.type
_entity.pdbx_description
1 polymer ?
#
loop_
_entity_poly.entity_id
_entity_poly.type
_entity_poly.pdbx_seq_one_letter_code
_entity_poly.pdbx_strand_id
1 'polypeptide(L)'
;MDRPLPSHVPQIMVCSKCNSGFSKDEEYFAIFLSCILAGTTDPAKQKNLNFQRALARNRSLLKRIENSKEIYLPKGEDESKTIWHPENDRINRVVLKNARGHAYFEFGEPIPDEPDYVWARPLETLSESERNDFEATSIAGFSAWPEVGSRMMTRVVGGQDLIDGWVVVQDNVYRYFAVQAGTMLVRTVIWGYLATEVYWG
;
A
#
# COMPACT_ATOMS: atom_id res chain seq x y z
N MET A 1 -3.51 2.11 -8.02
CA MET A 1 -4.88 1.72 -8.41
C MET A 1 -5.04 1.89 -9.90
N ASP A 2 -5.78 0.97 -10.51
CA ASP A 2 -6.00 0.98 -11.95
C ASP A 2 -7.20 1.87 -12.32
N ARG A 3 -7.14 2.46 -13.50
CA ARG A 3 -8.20 3.35 -14.01
C ARG A 3 -9.13 2.55 -14.93
N PRO A 4 -10.45 2.82 -14.95
CA PRO A 4 -11.15 3.78 -14.09
C PRO A 4 -11.21 3.30 -12.64
N LEU A 5 -11.20 4.26 -11.71
CA LEU A 5 -11.42 3.96 -10.30
C LEU A 5 -12.89 3.55 -10.08
N PRO A 6 -13.17 2.59 -9.18
CA PRO A 6 -14.54 2.30 -8.77
C PRO A 6 -15.27 3.55 -8.26
N SER A 7 -16.59 3.61 -8.45
CA SER A 7 -17.41 4.78 -8.07
C SER A 7 -17.43 5.06 -6.57
N HIS A 8 -17.10 4.07 -5.75
CA HIS A 8 -17.12 4.11 -4.29
C HIS A 8 -15.73 4.34 -3.67
N VAL A 9 -14.70 4.63 -4.47
CA VAL A 9 -13.35 4.88 -3.92
C VAL A 9 -13.39 6.06 -2.95
N PRO A 10 -12.96 5.88 -1.69
CA PRO A 10 -12.85 6.97 -0.72
C PRO A 10 -11.99 8.11 -1.25
N GLN A 11 -12.52 9.33 -1.24
CA GLN A 11 -11.78 10.54 -1.57
C GLN A 11 -11.77 11.48 -0.36
N ILE A 12 -10.59 11.96 0.00
CA ILE A 12 -10.40 12.94 1.07
C ILE A 12 -9.82 14.20 0.45
N MET A 13 -10.37 15.34 0.84
CA MET A 13 -9.84 16.64 0.47
C MET A 13 -8.57 16.91 1.27
N VAL A 14 -7.44 17.08 0.59
CA VAL A 14 -6.15 17.43 1.20
C VAL A 14 -5.67 18.80 0.75
N CYS A 15 -4.88 19.47 1.60
CA CYS A 15 -4.34 20.78 1.29
C CYS A 15 -3.40 20.73 0.06
N SER A 16 -3.31 21.80 -0.74
CA SER A 16 -2.44 21.83 -1.94
C SER A 16 -0.96 21.52 -1.62
N LYS A 17 -0.45 22.05 -0.50
CA LYS A 17 0.90 21.75 0.01
C LYS A 17 1.08 20.26 0.32
N CYS A 18 0.09 19.65 0.95
CA CYS A 18 0.04 18.24 1.29
C CYS A 18 -0.06 17.38 0.01
N ASN A 19 -0.83 17.82 -0.97
CA ASN A 19 -1.01 17.12 -2.23
C ASN A 19 0.27 17.13 -3.09
N SER A 20 0.95 18.28 -3.16
CA SER A 20 2.15 18.46 -3.97
C SER A 20 3.43 17.90 -3.32
N GLY A 21 3.52 17.96 -1.98
CA GLY A 21 4.70 17.53 -1.22
C GLY A 21 5.07 16.05 -1.38
N PHE A 22 4.10 15.19 -1.68
CA PHE A 22 4.31 13.75 -1.86
C PHE A 22 4.35 13.29 -3.32
N SER A 23 4.08 14.18 -4.28
CA SER A 23 3.89 13.82 -5.70
C SER A 23 5.05 13.00 -6.29
N LYS A 24 6.30 13.30 -5.93
CA LYS A 24 7.48 12.56 -6.40
C LYS A 24 7.62 11.18 -5.74
N ASP A 25 7.28 11.07 -4.46
CA ASP A 25 7.36 9.80 -3.74
C ASP A 25 6.23 8.86 -4.18
N GLU A 26 5.03 9.39 -4.43
CA GLU A 26 3.92 8.62 -5.00
C GLU A 26 4.19 8.17 -6.43
N GLU A 27 4.77 9.05 -7.28
CA GLU A 27 5.19 8.68 -8.64
C GLU A 27 6.27 7.58 -8.59
N TYR A 28 7.27 7.72 -7.71
CA TYR A 28 8.28 6.67 -7.50
C TYR A 28 7.64 5.36 -7.03
N PHE A 29 6.84 5.39 -5.97
CA PHE A 29 6.20 4.23 -5.38
C PHE A 29 5.38 3.44 -6.41
N ALA A 30 4.49 4.13 -7.13
CA ALA A 30 3.60 3.48 -8.08
C ALA A 30 4.35 2.87 -9.27
N ILE A 31 5.35 3.57 -9.81
CA ILE A 31 6.11 3.12 -10.97
C ILE A 31 7.09 2.01 -10.58
N PHE A 32 7.79 2.14 -9.45
CA PHE A 32 8.69 1.12 -8.93
C PHE A 32 7.95 -0.22 -8.75
N LEU A 33 6.77 -0.17 -8.11
CA LEU A 33 5.97 -1.36 -7.89
C LEU A 33 5.41 -1.95 -9.20
N SER A 34 5.03 -1.11 -10.17
CA SER A 34 4.69 -1.58 -11.52
C SER A 34 5.85 -2.32 -12.20
N CYS A 35 7.08 -1.80 -12.09
CA CYS A 35 8.27 -2.43 -12.64
C CYS A 35 8.57 -3.78 -11.99
N ILE A 36 8.39 -3.90 -10.67
CA ILE A 36 8.54 -5.19 -9.96
C ILE A 36 7.53 -6.20 -10.49
N LEU A 37 6.25 -5.84 -10.55
CA LEU A 37 5.17 -6.72 -11.01
C LEU A 37 5.33 -7.14 -12.48
N ALA A 38 5.96 -6.29 -13.30
CA ALA A 38 6.30 -6.59 -14.69
C ALA A 38 7.65 -7.32 -14.84
N GLY A 39 8.48 -7.38 -13.78
CA GLY A 39 9.86 -7.87 -13.81
C GLY A 39 10.82 -7.02 -14.66
N THR A 40 10.43 -5.80 -15.04
CA THR A 40 11.16 -4.99 -16.02
C THR A 40 10.82 -3.49 -15.92
N THR A 41 11.78 -2.65 -16.27
CA THR A 41 11.59 -1.19 -16.46
C THR A 41 11.25 -0.81 -17.90
N ASP A 42 11.15 -1.78 -18.82
CA ASP A 42 10.77 -1.54 -20.21
C ASP A 42 9.36 -0.94 -20.27
N PRO A 43 9.19 0.30 -20.77
CA PRO A 43 7.87 0.92 -20.87
C PRO A 43 6.90 0.11 -21.73
N ALA A 44 7.38 -0.57 -22.77
CA ALA A 44 6.53 -1.33 -23.70
C ALA A 44 5.92 -2.59 -23.06
N LYS A 45 6.49 -3.06 -21.94
CA LYS A 45 6.05 -4.26 -21.22
C LYS A 45 5.15 -3.95 -20.02
N GLN A 46 4.87 -2.67 -19.76
CA GLN A 46 3.97 -2.28 -18.66
C GLN A 46 2.51 -2.54 -19.04
N LYS A 47 1.76 -3.16 -18.12
CA LYS A 47 0.33 -3.45 -18.33
C LYS A 47 -0.55 -2.19 -18.35
N ASN A 48 -0.15 -1.15 -17.61
CA ASN A 48 -0.93 0.09 -17.47
C ASN A 48 -0.32 1.21 -18.33
N LEU A 49 -1.14 1.80 -19.21
CA LEU A 49 -0.73 2.88 -20.12
C LEU A 49 -0.18 4.11 -19.39
N ASN A 50 -0.65 4.40 -18.17
CA ASN A 50 -0.13 5.52 -17.39
C ASN A 50 1.31 5.26 -16.95
N PHE A 51 1.64 4.03 -16.53
CA PHE A 51 3.01 3.67 -16.15
C PHE A 51 3.93 3.59 -17.37
N GLN A 52 3.45 3.06 -18.50
CA GLN A 52 4.17 3.12 -19.77
C GLN A 52 4.54 4.57 -20.14
N ARG A 53 3.57 5.48 -20.14
CA ARG A 53 3.81 6.90 -20.45
C ARG A 53 4.76 7.56 -19.45
N ALA A 54 4.61 7.25 -18.16
CA ALA A 54 5.45 7.83 -17.11
C ALA A 54 6.91 7.38 -17.21
N LEU A 55 7.17 6.10 -17.47
CA LEU A 55 8.53 5.58 -17.71
C LEU A 55 9.12 6.10 -19.03
N ALA A 56 8.30 6.23 -20.08
CA ALA A 56 8.74 6.76 -21.37
C ALA A 56 9.18 8.23 -21.28
N ARG A 57 8.46 9.06 -20.51
CA ARG A 57 8.74 10.50 -20.37
C ARG A 57 9.80 10.83 -19.32
N ASN A 58 9.89 10.05 -18.24
CA ASN A 58 10.75 10.37 -17.09
C ASN A 58 12.01 9.47 -17.06
N ARG A 59 13.00 9.83 -17.88
CA ARG A 59 14.27 9.09 -17.99
C ARG A 59 15.08 9.05 -16.68
N SER A 60 14.99 10.11 -15.87
CA SER A 60 15.67 10.16 -14.57
C SER A 60 15.09 9.12 -13.61
N LEU A 61 13.76 9.02 -13.53
CA LEU A 61 13.09 8.03 -12.69
C LEU A 61 13.34 6.60 -13.19
N LEU A 62 13.27 6.37 -14.51
CA LEU A 62 13.60 5.08 -15.09
C LEU A 62 15.02 4.64 -14.70
N LYS A 63 16.02 5.52 -14.87
CA LYS A 63 17.40 5.21 -14.50
C LYS A 63 17.55 4.96 -13.00
N ARG A 64 16.84 5.70 -12.17
CA ARG A 64 16.83 5.53 -10.71
C ARG A 64 16.31 4.14 -10.31
N ILE A 65 15.22 3.70 -10.93
CA ILE A 65 14.64 2.36 -10.69
C ILE A 65 15.55 1.28 -11.28
N GLU A 66 16.07 1.45 -12.49
CA GLU A 66 16.98 0.46 -13.08
C GLU A 66 18.25 0.28 -12.24
N ASN A 67 18.79 1.35 -11.69
CA ASN A 67 19.95 1.29 -10.78
C ASN A 67 19.66 0.59 -9.44
N SER A 68 18.39 0.40 -9.08
CA SER A 68 18.01 -0.40 -7.91
C SER A 68 17.97 -1.90 -8.18
N LYS A 69 18.09 -2.29 -9.45
CA LYS A 69 18.02 -3.68 -9.89
C LYS A 69 19.39 -4.34 -9.79
N GLU A 70 19.43 -5.49 -9.14
CA GLU A 70 20.57 -6.38 -9.09
C GLU A 70 20.22 -7.69 -9.79
N ILE A 71 21.04 -8.11 -10.76
CA ILE A 71 20.86 -9.37 -11.48
C ILE A 71 22.05 -10.26 -11.16
N TYR A 72 21.79 -11.47 -10.67
CA TYR A 72 22.83 -12.43 -10.34
C TYR A 72 22.43 -13.83 -10.78
N LEU A 73 23.43 -14.67 -11.07
CA LEU A 73 23.23 -16.09 -11.39
C LEU A 73 23.55 -16.90 -10.13
N PRO A 74 22.55 -17.51 -9.48
CA PRO A 74 22.81 -18.38 -8.33
C PRO A 74 23.71 -19.56 -8.74
N LYS A 75 24.62 -19.96 -7.85
CA LYS A 75 25.54 -21.06 -8.12
C LYS A 75 24.75 -22.36 -8.28
N GLY A 76 24.83 -22.96 -9.47
CA GLY A 76 24.15 -24.21 -9.79
C GLY A 76 22.74 -24.04 -10.36
N GLU A 77 22.33 -22.80 -10.68
CA GLU A 77 21.12 -22.52 -11.45
C GLU A 77 21.50 -22.03 -12.85
N ASP A 78 20.69 -22.36 -13.86
CA ASP A 78 20.88 -21.90 -15.25
C ASP A 78 20.19 -20.55 -15.53
N GLU A 79 19.38 -20.06 -14.58
CA GLU A 79 18.58 -18.84 -14.72
C GLU A 79 19.05 -17.73 -13.78
N SER A 80 19.20 -16.52 -14.33
CA SER A 80 19.52 -15.32 -13.54
C SER A 80 18.32 -14.89 -12.69
N LYS A 81 18.57 -14.57 -11.42
CA LYS A 81 17.59 -13.96 -10.52
C LYS A 81 17.76 -12.45 -10.49
N THR A 82 16.64 -11.76 -10.29
CA THR A 82 16.60 -10.31 -10.13
C THR A 82 16.17 -9.96 -8.71
N ILE A 83 16.93 -9.12 -8.03
CA ILE A 83 16.55 -8.46 -6.76
C ILE A 83 16.38 -6.97 -7.04
N TRP A 84 15.37 -6.36 -6.40
CA TRP A 84 15.14 -4.93 -6.45
C TRP A 84 15.37 -4.33 -5.06
N HIS A 85 16.15 -3.25 -5.00
CA HIS A 85 16.50 -2.56 -3.77
C HIS A 85 15.71 -1.24 -3.65
N PRO A 86 14.50 -1.26 -3.06
CA PRO A 86 13.66 -0.06 -2.96
C PRO A 86 14.31 1.05 -2.15
N GLU A 87 13.96 2.30 -2.48
CA GLU A 87 14.19 3.43 -1.59
C GLU A 87 13.14 3.43 -0.48
N ASN A 88 13.42 2.66 0.57
CA ASN A 88 12.49 2.41 1.67
C ASN A 88 11.90 3.68 2.28
N ASP A 89 12.67 4.76 2.42
CA ASP A 89 12.15 6.03 2.95
C ASP A 89 11.01 6.61 2.09
N ARG A 90 11.11 6.49 0.75
CA ARG A 90 10.04 6.96 -0.14
C ARG A 90 8.81 6.08 -0.03
N ILE A 91 9.03 4.75 0.03
CA ILE A 91 7.97 3.77 0.19
C ILE A 91 7.22 4.04 1.50
N ASN A 92 7.94 4.13 2.62
CA ASN A 92 7.37 4.35 3.95
C ASN A 92 6.64 5.69 4.06
N ARG A 93 7.12 6.76 3.42
CA ARG A 93 6.40 8.04 3.36
C ARG A 93 5.04 7.93 2.66
N VAL A 94 4.95 7.17 1.58
CA VAL A 94 3.68 6.92 0.88
C VAL A 94 2.76 6.02 1.71
N VAL A 95 3.31 4.96 2.32
CA VAL A 95 2.57 4.06 3.20
C VAL A 95 1.96 4.81 4.39
N LEU A 96 2.76 5.62 5.08
CA LEU A 96 2.32 6.44 6.21
C LEU A 96 1.25 7.45 5.79
N LYS A 97 1.44 8.13 4.65
CA LYS A 97 0.43 9.04 4.08
C LYS A 97 -0.90 8.32 3.86
N ASN A 98 -0.87 7.14 3.21
CA ASN A 98 -2.07 6.37 2.92
C ASN A 98 -2.75 5.88 4.20
N ALA A 99 -1.98 5.42 5.18
CA ALA A 99 -2.50 4.97 6.47
C ALA A 99 -3.21 6.11 7.23
N ARG A 100 -2.60 7.29 7.30
CA ARG A 100 -3.24 8.49 7.88
C ARG A 100 -4.53 8.87 7.12
N GLY A 101 -4.53 8.71 5.80
CA GLY A 101 -5.73 8.89 4.97
C GLY A 101 -6.86 7.94 5.38
N HIS A 102 -6.59 6.64 5.50
CA HIS A 102 -7.59 5.66 5.92
C HIS A 102 -8.09 5.89 7.34
N ALA A 103 -7.19 6.18 8.28
CA ALA A 103 -7.56 6.50 9.65
C ALA A 103 -8.51 7.72 9.69
N TYR A 104 -8.16 8.80 8.99
CA TYR A 104 -9.00 9.99 8.92
C TYR A 104 -10.34 9.72 8.23
N PHE A 105 -10.35 8.92 7.16
CA PHE A 105 -11.59 8.58 6.46
C PHE A 105 -12.55 7.79 7.34
N GLU A 106 -12.04 6.77 8.04
CA GLU A 106 -12.86 5.83 8.81
C GLU A 106 -13.31 6.39 10.16
N PHE A 107 -12.42 7.12 10.84
CA PHE A 107 -12.63 7.57 12.23
C PHE A 107 -12.76 9.09 12.38
N GLY A 108 -12.45 9.87 11.34
CA GLY A 108 -12.66 11.33 11.33
C GLY A 108 -11.60 12.16 12.05
N GLU A 109 -10.69 11.53 12.80
CA GLU A 109 -9.63 12.23 13.54
C GLU A 109 -8.28 12.17 12.81
N PRO A 110 -7.57 13.30 12.64
CA PRO A 110 -6.22 13.28 12.10
C PRO A 110 -5.23 12.75 13.15
N ILE A 111 -4.25 11.98 12.70
CA ILE A 111 -3.16 11.46 13.55
C ILE A 111 -1.86 12.19 13.19
N PRO A 112 -1.52 13.29 13.89
CA PRO A 112 -0.33 14.08 13.59
C PRO A 112 0.95 13.41 14.08
N ASP A 113 0.85 12.54 15.09
CA ASP A 113 1.99 11.89 15.73
C ASP A 113 2.66 10.88 14.78
N GLU A 114 3.95 10.65 15.04
CA GLU A 114 4.71 9.62 14.34
C GLU A 114 4.28 8.24 14.85
N PRO A 115 4.19 7.24 13.95
CA PRO A 115 3.88 5.88 14.33
C PRO A 115 5.04 5.24 15.09
N ASP A 116 4.74 4.23 15.92
CA ASP A 116 5.78 3.40 16.54
C ASP A 116 6.56 2.63 15.47
N TYR A 117 5.86 2.18 14.42
CA TYR A 117 6.50 1.58 13.26
C TYR A 117 5.71 1.72 11.96
N VAL A 118 6.46 1.66 10.86
CA VAL A 118 5.97 1.55 9.48
C VAL A 118 6.78 0.46 8.79
N TRP A 119 6.11 -0.47 8.13
CA TRP A 119 6.81 -1.42 7.25
C TRP A 119 6.03 -1.70 5.97
N ALA A 120 6.79 -2.10 4.94
CA ALA A 120 6.27 -2.54 3.65
C ALA A 120 7.12 -3.71 3.15
N ARG A 121 6.47 -4.85 2.86
CA ARG A 121 7.16 -6.07 2.41
C ARG A 121 6.30 -6.81 1.37
N PRO A 122 6.92 -7.49 0.39
CA PRO A 122 6.19 -8.40 -0.46
C PRO A 122 5.54 -9.49 0.40
N LEU A 123 4.27 -9.78 0.13
CA LEU A 123 3.48 -10.79 0.83
C LEU A 123 4.13 -12.16 0.81
N GLU A 124 4.82 -12.49 -0.27
CA GLU A 124 5.56 -13.73 -0.48
C GLU A 124 6.78 -13.86 0.43
N THR A 125 7.25 -12.76 1.03
CA THR A 125 8.39 -12.75 1.97
C THR A 125 7.98 -12.90 3.43
N LEU A 126 6.68 -12.90 3.72
CA LEU A 126 6.17 -13.18 5.05
C LEU A 126 6.18 -14.69 5.28
N SER A 127 6.65 -15.13 6.43
CA SER A 127 6.43 -16.50 6.91
C SER A 127 4.94 -16.78 7.07
N GLU A 128 4.56 -18.05 7.15
CA GLU A 128 3.15 -18.43 7.33
C GLU A 128 2.53 -17.80 8.59
N SER A 129 3.27 -17.75 9.70
CA SER A 129 2.80 -17.10 10.92
C SER A 129 2.68 -15.59 10.77
N GLU A 130 3.70 -14.91 10.21
CA GLU A 130 3.63 -13.47 9.93
C GLU A 130 2.45 -13.13 9.01
N ARG A 131 2.19 -13.99 8.01
CA ARG A 131 1.07 -13.81 7.08
C ARG A 131 -0.27 -14.00 7.78
N ASN A 132 -0.41 -15.04 8.60
CA ASN A 132 -1.64 -15.28 9.37
C ASN A 132 -1.92 -14.12 10.33
N ASP A 133 -0.90 -13.64 11.04
CA ASP A 133 -1.02 -12.50 11.95
C ASP A 133 -1.39 -11.21 11.22
N PHE A 134 -0.84 -10.99 10.02
CA PHE A 134 -1.16 -9.84 9.17
C PHE A 134 -2.59 -9.90 8.62
N GLU A 135 -3.05 -11.07 8.18
CA GLU A 135 -4.39 -11.26 7.62
C GLU A 135 -5.49 -11.33 8.68
N ALA A 136 -5.13 -11.65 9.92
CA ALA A 136 -6.06 -11.73 11.04
C ALA A 136 -6.77 -10.38 11.26
N THR A 137 -8.10 -10.39 11.12
CA THR A 137 -8.97 -9.24 11.39
C THR A 137 -9.60 -9.28 12.77
N SER A 138 -9.51 -10.43 13.45
CA SER A 138 -9.76 -10.55 14.89
C SER A 138 -8.48 -10.24 15.65
N ILE A 139 -8.34 -9.02 16.16
CA ILE A 139 -7.31 -8.76 17.17
C ILE A 139 -7.75 -9.48 18.45
N ALA A 140 -7.01 -10.52 18.83
CA ALA A 140 -7.30 -11.30 20.03
C ALA A 140 -7.48 -10.38 21.25
N GLY A 141 -8.67 -10.41 21.86
CA GLY A 141 -9.02 -9.60 23.03
C GLY A 141 -9.81 -8.33 22.75
N PHE A 142 -9.96 -7.91 21.49
CA PHE A 142 -10.76 -6.74 21.13
C PHE A 142 -12.08 -7.14 20.50
N SER A 143 -13.15 -7.10 21.30
CA SER A 143 -14.47 -6.74 20.76
C SER A 143 -14.46 -5.23 20.47
N ALA A 144 -13.57 -4.77 19.59
CA ALA A 144 -13.44 -3.37 19.23
C ALA A 144 -14.61 -3.00 18.33
N TRP A 145 -15.78 -2.82 18.94
CA TRP A 145 -16.85 -2.07 18.32
C TRP A 145 -16.29 -0.69 17.99
N PRO A 146 -16.29 -0.28 16.72
CA PRO A 146 -15.87 1.06 16.35
C PRO A 146 -16.74 2.08 17.08
N GLU A 147 -16.22 3.30 17.26
CA GLU A 147 -16.99 4.36 17.88
C GLU A 147 -18.33 4.58 17.16
N VAL A 148 -19.39 4.77 17.95
CA VAL A 148 -20.75 4.97 17.44
C VAL A 148 -20.77 6.21 16.55
N GLY A 149 -21.17 6.03 15.29
CA GLY A 149 -21.22 7.11 14.30
C GLY A 149 -20.01 7.19 13.37
N SER A 150 -18.96 6.40 13.60
CA SER A 150 -17.84 6.26 12.65
C SER A 150 -18.29 5.59 11.34
N ARG A 151 -17.53 5.81 10.26
CA ARG A 151 -17.79 5.10 9.00
C ARG A 151 -17.53 3.61 9.16
N MET A 152 -16.51 3.24 9.92
CA MET A 152 -16.21 1.85 10.24
C MET A 152 -17.39 1.17 10.95
N MET A 153 -18.08 1.84 11.88
CA MET A 153 -19.31 1.31 12.49
C MET A 153 -20.40 1.04 11.44
N THR A 154 -20.58 1.95 10.48
CA THR A 154 -21.55 1.77 9.39
C THR A 154 -21.21 0.57 8.52
N ARG A 155 -19.92 0.34 8.26
CA ARG A 155 -19.45 -0.84 7.50
C ARG A 155 -19.67 -2.13 8.27
N VAL A 156 -19.31 -2.18 9.55
CA VAL A 156 -19.49 -3.36 10.41
C VAL A 156 -20.98 -3.72 10.55
N VAL A 157 -21.85 -2.72 10.74
CA VAL A 157 -23.31 -2.94 10.88
C VAL A 157 -23.97 -3.25 9.52
N GLY A 158 -23.53 -2.59 8.45
CA GLY A 158 -24.13 -2.69 7.12
C GLY A 158 -23.55 -3.79 6.22
N GLY A 159 -22.39 -4.37 6.58
CA GLY A 159 -21.67 -5.38 5.79
C GLY A 159 -21.13 -4.90 4.43
N GLN A 160 -21.25 -3.61 4.10
CA GLN A 160 -20.88 -3.08 2.78
C GLN A 160 -19.36 -3.00 2.62
N ASP A 161 -18.87 -3.57 1.52
CA ASP A 161 -17.47 -3.61 1.09
C ASP A 161 -16.48 -4.34 2.04
N LEU A 162 -16.98 -5.06 3.05
CA LEU A 162 -16.16 -5.87 3.96
C LEU A 162 -16.08 -7.32 3.48
N ILE A 163 -14.86 -7.79 3.18
CA ILE A 163 -14.57 -9.20 2.94
C ILE A 163 -13.57 -9.64 4.01
N ASP A 164 -14.00 -10.56 4.88
CA ASP A 164 -13.22 -11.05 6.02
C ASP A 164 -12.65 -9.95 6.92
N GLY A 165 -13.36 -8.81 7.03
CA GLY A 165 -12.97 -7.63 7.81
C GLY A 165 -12.13 -6.60 7.05
N TRP A 166 -11.72 -6.88 5.83
CA TRP A 166 -11.00 -5.93 4.97
C TRP A 166 -11.96 -5.11 4.14
N VAL A 167 -11.70 -3.81 4.03
CA VAL A 167 -12.35 -2.95 3.03
C VAL A 167 -11.69 -3.19 1.67
N VAL A 168 -12.43 -3.80 0.75
CA VAL A 168 -11.94 -4.09 -0.61
C VAL A 168 -12.33 -2.93 -1.53
N VAL A 169 -11.34 -2.11 -1.89
CA VAL A 169 -11.55 -0.92 -2.73
C VAL A 169 -11.55 -1.28 -4.21
N GLN A 170 -10.63 -2.15 -4.62
CA GLN A 170 -10.57 -2.69 -5.97
C GLN A 170 -10.03 -4.11 -5.88
N ASP A 171 -10.80 -5.08 -6.36
CA ASP A 171 -10.45 -6.49 -6.26
C ASP A 171 -9.04 -6.75 -6.83
N ASN A 172 -8.26 -7.53 -6.09
CA ASN A 172 -6.83 -7.83 -6.34
C ASN A 172 -5.88 -6.64 -6.55
N VAL A 173 -6.35 -5.39 -6.38
CA VAL A 173 -5.54 -4.18 -6.58
C VAL A 173 -5.34 -3.41 -5.29
N TYR A 174 -6.38 -3.27 -4.47
CA TYR A 174 -6.28 -2.50 -3.25
C TYR A 174 -7.32 -2.92 -2.23
N ARG A 175 -6.84 -3.33 -1.05
CA ARG A 175 -7.66 -3.50 0.16
C ARG A 175 -6.94 -2.95 1.37
N TYR A 176 -7.70 -2.53 2.36
CA TYR A 176 -7.15 -2.09 3.64
C TYR A 176 -7.97 -2.57 4.82
N PHE A 177 -7.33 -2.65 5.97
CA PHE A 177 -7.93 -2.92 7.26
C PHE A 177 -7.50 -1.80 8.20
N ALA A 178 -8.44 -1.23 8.95
CA ALA A 178 -8.17 -0.16 9.90
C ALA A 178 -8.98 -0.39 11.17
N VAL A 179 -8.34 -0.26 12.33
CA VAL A 179 -8.98 -0.47 13.62
C VAL A 179 -8.45 0.52 14.64
N GLN A 180 -9.37 1.06 15.44
CA GLN A 180 -9.09 2.00 16.53
C GLN A 180 -9.63 1.43 17.84
N ALA A 181 -8.75 1.21 18.81
CA ALA A 181 -9.14 0.68 20.13
C ALA A 181 -8.15 1.11 21.23
N GLY A 182 -7.96 2.41 21.41
CA GLY A 182 -6.89 2.98 22.25
C GLY A 182 -5.53 3.05 21.54
N THR A 183 -5.40 2.33 20.42
CA THR A 183 -4.30 2.37 19.47
C THR A 183 -4.89 2.51 18.07
N MET A 184 -4.07 2.81 17.06
CA MET A 184 -4.45 2.80 15.65
C MET A 184 -3.57 1.82 14.89
N LEU A 185 -4.20 0.89 14.19
CA LEU A 185 -3.54 -0.03 13.27
C LEU A 185 -4.16 0.10 11.89
N VAL A 186 -3.32 0.32 10.87
CA VAL A 186 -3.74 0.31 9.47
C VAL A 186 -2.87 -0.65 8.67
N ARG A 187 -3.51 -1.63 8.04
CA ARG A 187 -2.89 -2.57 7.11
C ARG A 187 -3.41 -2.33 5.71
N THR A 188 -2.54 -2.46 4.70
CA THR A 188 -2.97 -2.42 3.29
C THR A 188 -2.31 -3.51 2.47
N VAL A 189 -3.02 -3.98 1.45
CA VAL A 189 -2.46 -4.85 0.41
C VAL A 189 -2.65 -4.18 -0.95
N ILE A 190 -1.55 -4.03 -1.67
CA ILE A 190 -1.48 -3.32 -2.96
C ILE A 190 -1.07 -4.31 -4.05
N TRP A 191 -1.90 -4.40 -5.09
CA TRP A 191 -1.76 -5.32 -6.24
C TRP A 191 -1.57 -6.79 -5.86
N GLY A 192 -2.17 -7.22 -4.75
CA GLY A 192 -2.02 -8.59 -4.24
C GLY A 192 -0.58 -8.99 -3.89
N TYR A 193 0.34 -8.03 -3.87
CA TYR A 193 1.78 -8.28 -3.77
C TYR A 193 2.38 -7.57 -2.56
N LEU A 194 2.16 -6.26 -2.39
CA LEU A 194 2.81 -5.51 -1.32
C LEU A 194 1.90 -5.43 -0.10
N ALA A 195 2.33 -5.99 1.03
CA ALA A 195 1.72 -5.73 2.33
C ALA A 195 2.39 -4.55 3.01
N THR A 196 1.57 -3.77 3.72
CA THR A 196 2.03 -2.61 4.48
C THR A 196 1.31 -2.56 5.81
N GLU A 197 1.99 -2.10 6.85
CA GLU A 197 1.39 -1.87 8.16
C GLU A 197 1.94 -0.59 8.78
N VAL A 198 1.05 0.14 9.44
CA VAL A 198 1.38 1.31 10.24
C VAL A 198 0.63 1.20 11.56
N TYR A 199 1.36 1.42 12.65
CA TYR A 199 0.83 1.29 14.00
C TYR A 199 1.19 2.50 14.85
N TRP A 200 0.21 3.00 15.60
CA TRP A 200 0.34 4.02 16.63
C TRP A 200 -0.24 3.46 17.94
N GLY A 201 0.54 3.39 19.01
CA GLY A 201 0.11 2.88 20.31
C GLY A 201 0.57 3.67 21.52
#